data_AF-A0A6F8XKR6-F1
#
_entry.id   AF-A0A6F8XKR6-F1
#
_cell.length_a   1.000
_cell.length_b   1.000
_cell.length_c   1.000
_cell.angle_alpha   90.00
_cell.angle_beta   90.00
_cell.angle_gamma   90.00
#
_symmetry.space_group_name_H-M   'P 1'
#
loop_
_entity.id
_entity.type
_entity.pdbx_description
1 polymer ?
#
loop_
_entity_poly.entity_id
_entity_poly.type
_entity_poly.pdbx_seq_one_letter_code
_entity_poly.pdbx_strand_id
1 'polypeptide(L)'
;MSTIVLTAIVALAFADASIVVLALPAIYSRFETTVVGVSWVLTGYAIAVTVAAGLVFAFRRWLHPTALTLGGLLLFAGGSAWCGVAASLTQLMAGRVVQGIGAAALLAGALAVLCDEIGPERGRRWWSAAATVGLAVGPALGGTLTEAFDWQMIFLGQVPAAVLGLLVVAVAALWRPARGARTSAGSEEPDTLTLALDPRTGVFGPAALTIRDRGALILAHLGYLTLFAGLVGALFLGVLMLVEVWRFGPLHAAVVMMALPAGTLLAARLTARASRAARIVVGVLGLCAGLLALGYLPAAHPGWAAVALFVCGAGSGMVVAVLATLAFHPATPLVPAGASVVAAKHAGLVLGLALIAPLLAGSLEDGSERALLAGTGVLLEAKLPVQEKIDLALTVRDAVSGSPRGSVPEVAKSVPPDKRDAQTTALLTEVDARLRATLTRAFRPAFELAAGVTLLTLLACGALGGRRQDRPPAAGTTARGGAAATLAVTVLLSAGLLGAEAAAGAGGYGRYAETQPCDAPADPYPGDDFDALVQRIAYSALYGAACELDMSAERLVLALADQPGFAPVDWDDATVERAVRAAIDRALDDADRRGDLPSWTLMLARQALRLMPLDRIVDLLGLTGD
;
A
#
# COMPACT_ATOMS: atom_id res chain seq x y z
N MET A 1 -34.40 -6.72 15.68
CA MET A 1 -34.03 -5.58 14.81
C MET A 1 -32.73 -4.91 15.27
N SER A 2 -32.60 -4.52 16.54
CA SER A 2 -31.40 -3.88 17.11
C SER A 2 -30.08 -4.59 16.76
N THR A 3 -30.01 -5.91 16.97
CA THR A 3 -28.80 -6.72 16.75
C THR A 3 -28.25 -6.62 15.34
N ILE A 4 -29.12 -6.57 14.32
CA ILE A 4 -28.70 -6.49 12.90
C ILE A 4 -28.07 -5.12 12.63
N VAL A 5 -28.74 -4.04 13.07
CA VAL A 5 -28.25 -2.67 12.90
C VAL A 5 -26.92 -2.46 13.64
N LEU A 6 -26.83 -2.90 14.90
CA LEU A 6 -25.59 -2.82 15.67
C LEU A 6 -24.46 -3.61 15.00
N THR A 7 -24.74 -4.80 14.48
CA THR A 7 -23.72 -5.63 13.80
C THR A 7 -23.26 -5.01 12.48
N ALA A 8 -24.17 -4.39 11.71
CA ALA A 8 -23.83 -3.66 10.49
C ALA A 8 -22.93 -2.44 10.79
N ILE A 9 -23.16 -1.76 11.91
CA ILE A 9 -22.37 -0.58 12.31
C ILE A 9 -21.03 -0.96 12.93
N VAL A 10 -20.96 -2.07 13.67
CA VAL A 10 -19.69 -2.71 14.04
C VAL A 10 -18.89 -3.08 12.78
N ALA A 11 -19.55 -3.59 11.74
CA ALA A 11 -18.88 -3.89 10.46
C ALA A 11 -18.38 -2.59 9.79
N LEU A 12 -19.19 -1.53 9.75
CA LEU A 12 -18.77 -0.23 9.21
C LEU A 12 -17.57 0.38 9.98
N ALA A 13 -17.58 0.33 11.32
CA ALA A 13 -16.46 0.79 12.14
C ALA A 13 -15.18 -0.04 11.94
N PHE A 14 -15.31 -1.34 11.60
CA PHE A 14 -14.18 -2.16 11.15
C PHE A 14 -13.76 -1.93 9.69
N ALA A 15 -14.65 -1.38 8.87
CA ALA A 15 -14.42 -1.04 7.47
C ALA A 15 -13.70 0.31 7.30
N ASP A 16 -13.88 1.27 8.21
CA ASP A 16 -13.30 2.63 8.10
C ASP A 16 -11.82 2.63 7.68
N ALA A 17 -10.99 1.83 8.34
CA ALA A 17 -9.56 1.76 8.06
C ALA A 17 -9.21 1.20 6.66
N SER A 18 -10.13 0.46 5.99
CA SER A 18 -9.97 0.03 4.59
C SER A 18 -10.75 0.90 3.59
N ILE A 19 -11.82 1.58 4.02
CA ILE A 19 -12.55 2.60 3.24
C ILE A 19 -11.61 3.75 2.86
N VAL A 20 -10.88 4.29 3.85
CA VAL A 20 -10.02 5.47 3.65
C VAL A 20 -8.88 5.21 2.68
N VAL A 21 -8.47 3.94 2.47
CA VAL A 21 -7.31 3.61 1.64
C VAL A 21 -7.50 4.01 0.17
N LEU A 22 -8.69 3.79 -0.42
CA LEU A 22 -8.97 4.19 -1.81
C LEU A 22 -9.03 5.71 -2.00
N ALA A 23 -9.22 6.46 -0.93
CA ALA A 23 -9.30 7.92 -0.94
C ALA A 23 -7.95 8.61 -0.68
N LEU A 24 -6.92 7.87 -0.26
CA LEU A 24 -5.59 8.44 -0.02
C LEU A 24 -5.02 9.21 -1.22
N PRO A 25 -5.20 8.78 -2.49
CA PRO A 25 -4.78 9.55 -3.67
C PRO A 25 -5.47 10.91 -3.83
N ALA A 26 -6.78 10.96 -3.57
CA ALA A 26 -7.54 12.21 -3.57
C ALA A 26 -7.12 13.12 -2.40
N ILE A 27 -6.81 12.55 -1.23
CA ILE A 27 -6.30 13.29 -0.07
C ILE A 27 -4.85 13.79 -0.30
N TYR A 28 -4.01 12.98 -0.96
CA TYR A 28 -2.63 13.30 -1.34
C TYR A 28 -2.58 14.56 -2.22
N SER A 29 -3.32 14.52 -3.32
CA SER A 29 -3.44 15.61 -4.28
C SER A 29 -4.16 16.83 -3.68
N ARG A 30 -5.26 16.64 -2.93
CA ARG A 30 -6.03 17.75 -2.34
C ARG A 30 -5.25 18.60 -1.34
N PHE A 31 -4.29 18.02 -0.62
CA PHE A 31 -3.51 18.71 0.41
C PHE A 31 -2.02 18.87 0.04
N GLU A 32 -1.63 18.60 -1.22
CA GLU A 32 -0.26 18.77 -1.74
C GLU A 32 0.83 18.22 -0.80
N THR A 33 0.55 17.04 -0.23
CA THR A 33 1.32 16.43 0.87
C THR A 33 2.19 15.28 0.37
N THR A 34 3.14 14.81 1.17
CA THR A 34 3.97 13.63 0.86
C THR A 34 3.24 12.30 1.17
N VAL A 35 3.75 11.19 0.62
CA VAL A 35 3.33 9.82 0.94
C VAL A 35 3.35 9.56 2.46
N VAL A 36 4.39 10.07 3.14
CA VAL A 36 4.51 9.99 4.60
C VAL A 36 3.38 10.78 5.29
N GLY A 37 3.11 12.01 4.86
CA GLY A 37 2.02 12.83 5.41
C GLY A 37 0.63 12.20 5.24
N VAL A 38 0.37 11.56 4.11
CA VAL A 38 -0.88 10.83 3.86
C VAL A 38 -0.98 9.55 4.69
N SER A 39 0.14 8.84 4.89
CA SER A 39 0.17 7.66 5.77
C SER A 39 -0.22 8.00 7.23
N TRP A 40 -0.03 9.24 7.69
CA TRP A 40 -0.45 9.69 9.02
C TRP A 40 -1.98 9.79 9.18
N VAL A 41 -2.75 9.93 8.09
CA VAL A 41 -4.23 9.89 8.13
C VAL A 41 -4.75 8.50 8.55
N LEU A 42 -4.06 7.44 8.14
CA LEU A 42 -4.31 6.07 8.62
C LEU A 42 -3.66 5.82 9.99
N THR A 43 -2.39 6.19 10.14
CA THR A 43 -1.59 5.89 11.34
C THR A 43 -2.13 6.59 12.58
N GLY A 44 -2.53 7.86 12.48
CA GLY A 44 -3.11 8.63 13.58
C GLY A 44 -4.41 8.02 14.11
N TYR A 45 -5.30 7.57 13.21
CA TYR A 45 -6.50 6.80 13.58
C TYR A 45 -6.11 5.48 14.28
N ALA A 46 -5.20 4.70 13.70
CA ALA A 46 -4.81 3.41 14.25
C ALA A 46 -4.10 3.53 15.62
N ILE A 47 -3.29 4.57 15.84
CA ILE A 47 -2.72 4.91 17.15
C ILE A 47 -3.84 5.25 18.14
N ALA A 48 -4.75 6.15 17.76
CA ALA A 48 -5.87 6.55 18.61
C ALA A 48 -6.74 5.36 19.02
N VAL A 49 -7.09 4.46 18.09
CA VAL A 49 -7.82 3.22 18.39
C VAL A 49 -7.02 2.32 19.34
N THR A 50 -5.72 2.14 19.10
CA THR A 50 -4.85 1.27 19.91
C THR A 50 -4.75 1.77 21.35
N VAL A 51 -4.47 3.05 21.53
CA VAL A 51 -4.34 3.69 22.86
C VAL A 51 -5.69 3.69 23.58
N ALA A 52 -6.77 4.12 22.92
CA ALA A 52 -8.10 4.16 23.53
C ALA A 52 -8.61 2.76 23.91
N ALA A 53 -8.35 1.73 23.10
CA ALA A 53 -8.68 0.36 23.45
C ALA A 53 -7.85 -0.16 24.64
N GLY A 54 -6.56 0.23 24.74
CA GLY A 54 -5.73 0.00 25.92
C GLY A 54 -6.30 0.66 27.19
N LEU A 55 -6.79 1.90 27.07
CA LEU A 55 -7.46 2.61 28.17
C LEU A 55 -8.78 1.92 28.56
N VAL A 56 -9.60 1.47 27.61
CA VAL A 56 -10.81 0.67 27.89
C VAL A 56 -10.47 -0.62 28.63
N PHE A 57 -9.38 -1.30 28.28
CA PHE A 57 -8.90 -2.47 29.01
C PHE A 57 -8.44 -2.13 30.44
N ALA A 58 -7.73 -1.02 30.64
CA ALA A 58 -7.24 -0.57 31.94
C ALA A 58 -8.39 -0.16 32.89
N PHE A 59 -9.33 0.67 32.40
CA PHE A 59 -10.44 1.22 33.18
C PHE A 59 -11.71 0.35 33.19
N ARG A 60 -11.66 -0.86 32.60
CA ARG A 60 -12.75 -1.85 32.45
C ARG A 60 -13.72 -2.03 33.63
N ARG A 61 -13.29 -1.78 34.87
CA ARG A 61 -14.13 -1.88 36.09
C ARG A 61 -15.18 -0.78 36.22
N TRP A 62 -14.95 0.37 35.57
CA TRP A 62 -15.82 1.56 35.63
C TRP A 62 -16.70 1.72 34.39
N LEU A 63 -16.54 0.88 33.37
CA LEU A 63 -17.12 1.08 32.04
C LEU A 63 -18.36 0.20 31.83
N HIS A 64 -19.54 0.82 31.80
CA HIS A 64 -20.77 0.14 31.40
C HIS A 64 -20.79 -0.12 29.88
N PRO A 65 -21.03 -1.36 29.41
CA PRO A 65 -21.02 -1.71 27.98
C PRO A 65 -21.88 -0.82 27.08
N THR A 66 -23.13 -0.56 27.50
CA THR A 66 -24.07 0.24 26.71
C THR A 66 -23.67 1.71 26.65
N ALA A 67 -23.24 2.29 27.78
CA ALA A 67 -22.75 3.67 27.83
C ALA A 67 -21.48 3.85 26.99
N LEU A 68 -20.56 2.88 27.04
CA LEU A 68 -19.35 2.87 26.22
C LEU A 68 -19.67 2.75 24.71
N THR A 69 -20.67 1.94 24.35
CA THR A 69 -21.15 1.82 22.96
C THR A 69 -21.77 3.12 22.46
N LEU A 70 -22.63 3.76 23.27
CA LEU A 70 -23.30 5.03 22.92
C LEU A 70 -22.30 6.19 22.81
N GLY A 71 -21.41 6.35 23.81
CA GLY A 71 -20.35 7.36 23.76
C GLY A 71 -19.39 7.13 22.59
N GLY A 72 -19.06 5.87 22.30
CA GLY A 72 -18.27 5.49 21.13
C GLY A 72 -18.92 5.86 19.80
N LEU A 73 -20.23 5.59 19.64
CA LEU A 73 -21.00 5.98 18.45
C LEU A 73 -21.06 7.49 18.27
N LEU A 74 -21.26 8.25 19.35
CA LEU A 74 -21.31 9.71 19.33
C LEU A 74 -19.95 10.31 18.93
N LEU A 75 -18.85 9.85 19.54
CA LEU A 75 -17.49 10.28 19.20
C LEU A 75 -17.08 9.86 17.78
N PHE A 76 -17.47 8.66 17.34
CA PHE A 76 -17.23 8.20 15.99
C PHE A 76 -17.96 9.07 14.97
N ALA A 77 -19.26 9.31 15.16
CA ALA A 77 -20.05 10.19 14.28
C ALA A 77 -19.51 11.63 14.25
N GLY A 78 -19.13 12.20 15.41
CA GLY A 78 -18.53 13.54 15.49
C GLY A 78 -17.16 13.61 14.82
N GLY A 79 -16.31 12.61 15.01
CA GLY A 79 -15.02 12.50 14.34
C GLY A 79 -15.15 12.35 12.82
N SER A 80 -16.05 11.48 12.34
CA SER A 80 -16.38 11.34 10.92
C SER A 80 -16.92 12.63 10.31
N ALA A 81 -17.80 13.36 11.02
CA ALA A 81 -18.30 14.65 10.57
C ALA A 81 -17.16 15.68 10.44
N TRP A 82 -16.24 15.73 11.41
CA TRP A 82 -15.06 16.61 11.37
C TRP A 82 -14.12 16.25 10.20
N CYS A 83 -13.78 14.97 10.01
CA CYS A 83 -12.98 14.51 8.88
C CYS A 83 -13.59 14.94 7.53
N GLY A 84 -14.91 14.84 7.39
CA GLY A 84 -15.63 15.20 6.16
C GLY A 84 -15.71 16.69 5.84
N VAL A 85 -15.40 17.58 6.80
CA VAL A 85 -15.36 19.04 6.59
C VAL A 85 -13.95 19.63 6.75
N ALA A 86 -12.92 18.77 6.82
CA ALA A 86 -11.54 19.20 7.05
C ALA A 86 -10.98 20.01 5.87
N ALA A 87 -10.55 21.24 6.17
CA ALA A 87 -9.94 22.16 5.20
C ALA A 87 -8.40 22.09 5.17
N SER A 88 -7.78 21.30 6.05
CA SER A 88 -6.34 21.04 6.04
C SER A 88 -6.01 19.63 6.55
N LEU A 89 -4.83 19.12 6.19
CA LEU A 89 -4.35 17.81 6.63
C LEU A 89 -4.33 17.69 8.17
N THR A 90 -3.95 18.75 8.89
CA THR A 90 -3.94 18.78 10.37
C THR A 90 -5.34 18.66 10.96
N GLN A 91 -6.34 19.32 10.37
CA GLN A 91 -7.74 19.17 10.80
C GLN A 91 -8.24 17.75 10.55
N LEU A 92 -7.92 17.17 9.39
CA LEU A 92 -8.25 15.78 9.06
C LEU A 92 -7.61 14.82 10.08
N MET A 93 -6.32 14.97 10.37
CA MET A 93 -5.62 14.16 11.38
C MET A 93 -6.25 14.29 12.78
N ALA A 94 -6.65 15.48 13.21
CA ALA A 94 -7.36 15.68 14.48
C ALA A 94 -8.72 14.96 14.50
N GLY A 95 -9.51 15.08 13.43
CA GLY A 95 -10.76 14.34 13.25
C GLY A 95 -10.56 12.82 13.32
N ARG A 96 -9.51 12.29 12.66
CA ARG A 96 -9.13 10.87 12.67
C ARG A 96 -8.80 10.37 14.08
N VAL A 97 -8.15 11.18 14.92
CA VAL A 97 -7.88 10.84 16.33
C VAL A 97 -9.18 10.74 17.13
N VAL A 98 -10.08 11.72 17.02
CA VAL A 98 -11.40 11.69 17.69
C VAL A 98 -12.24 10.49 17.22
N GLN A 99 -12.28 10.25 15.91
CA GLN A 99 -12.97 9.12 15.30
C GLN A 99 -12.41 7.78 15.81
N GLY A 100 -11.09 7.66 15.94
CA GLY A 100 -10.42 6.46 16.45
C GLY A 100 -10.71 6.16 17.93
N ILE A 101 -10.77 7.19 18.77
CA ILE A 101 -11.22 7.05 20.17
C ILE A 101 -12.66 6.53 20.21
N GLY A 102 -13.56 7.10 19.38
CA GLY A 102 -14.93 6.64 19.23
C GLY A 102 -15.04 5.18 18.78
N ALA A 103 -14.27 4.79 17.76
CA ALA A 103 -14.21 3.42 17.24
C ALA A 103 -13.76 2.41 18.30
N ALA A 104 -12.73 2.72 19.10
CA ALA A 104 -12.27 1.84 20.17
C ALA A 104 -13.35 1.57 21.23
N ALA A 105 -14.03 2.63 21.69
CA ALA A 105 -15.12 2.53 22.65
C ALA A 105 -16.31 1.74 22.08
N LEU A 106 -16.74 2.09 20.87
CA LEU A 106 -17.82 1.41 20.12
C LEU A 106 -17.55 -0.09 20.00
N LEU A 107 -16.40 -0.47 19.41
CA LEU A 107 -16.10 -1.86 19.11
C LEU A 107 -15.95 -2.72 20.37
N ALA A 108 -15.36 -2.18 21.44
CA ALA A 108 -15.22 -2.89 22.72
C ALA A 108 -16.56 -3.04 23.47
N GLY A 109 -17.37 -1.98 23.52
CA GLY A 109 -18.70 -1.99 24.15
C GLY A 109 -19.69 -2.89 23.40
N ALA A 110 -19.73 -2.80 22.07
CA ALA A 110 -20.69 -3.51 21.24
C ALA A 110 -20.55 -5.03 21.32
N LEU A 111 -19.34 -5.56 21.54
CA LEU A 111 -19.15 -7.00 21.77
C LEU A 111 -19.97 -7.48 22.98
N ALA A 112 -19.93 -6.73 24.08
CA ALA A 112 -20.68 -7.06 25.28
C ALA A 112 -22.20 -6.88 25.09
N VAL A 113 -22.63 -5.82 24.40
CA VAL A 113 -24.05 -5.60 24.06
C VAL A 113 -24.61 -6.73 23.18
N LEU A 114 -23.90 -7.14 22.12
CA LEU A 114 -24.31 -8.25 21.25
C LEU A 114 -24.37 -9.58 22.01
N CYS A 115 -23.41 -9.86 22.89
CA CYS A 115 -23.41 -11.06 23.72
C CYS A 115 -24.58 -11.11 24.72
N ASP A 116 -25.03 -9.96 25.22
CA ASP A 116 -26.22 -9.87 26.09
C ASP A 116 -27.53 -9.97 25.29
N GLU A 117 -27.58 -9.50 24.04
CA GLU A 117 -28.77 -9.66 23.17
C GLU A 117 -29.01 -11.10 22.69
N ILE A 118 -27.99 -11.74 22.12
CA ILE A 118 -28.15 -13.03 21.40
C ILE A 118 -27.42 -14.21 22.04
N GLY A 119 -26.81 -13.98 23.21
CA GLY A 119 -26.01 -14.95 23.96
C GLY A 119 -24.51 -14.89 23.63
N PRO A 120 -23.63 -15.26 24.56
CA PRO A 120 -22.20 -14.96 24.49
C PRO A 120 -21.45 -15.68 23.36
N GLU A 121 -21.94 -16.82 22.90
CA GLU A 121 -21.37 -17.47 21.72
C GLU A 121 -21.81 -16.80 20.42
N ARG A 122 -23.11 -16.49 20.28
CA ARG A 122 -23.62 -15.86 19.05
C ARG A 122 -23.13 -14.42 18.93
N GLY A 123 -23.09 -13.65 20.02
CA GLY A 123 -22.55 -12.28 20.05
C GLY A 123 -21.09 -12.21 19.59
N ARG A 124 -20.21 -13.07 20.13
CA ARG A 124 -18.82 -13.19 19.66
C ARG A 124 -18.72 -13.56 18.17
N ARG A 125 -19.55 -14.51 17.70
CA ARG A 125 -19.60 -14.91 16.28
C ARG A 125 -20.08 -13.79 15.36
N TRP A 126 -21.08 -13.00 15.77
CA TRP A 126 -21.60 -11.87 14.98
C TRP A 126 -20.63 -10.70 14.97
N TRP A 127 -19.98 -10.39 16.10
CA TRP A 127 -18.94 -9.36 16.18
C TRP A 127 -17.70 -9.72 15.35
N SER A 128 -17.24 -10.98 15.37
CA SER A 128 -16.12 -11.40 14.53
C SER A 128 -16.50 -11.53 13.05
N ALA A 129 -17.74 -11.91 12.73
CA ALA A 129 -18.26 -11.85 11.37
C ALA A 129 -18.32 -10.40 10.86
N ALA A 130 -18.76 -9.45 11.70
CA ALA A 130 -18.74 -8.02 11.38
C ALA A 130 -17.32 -7.50 11.14
N ALA A 131 -16.32 -7.95 11.89
CA ALA A 131 -14.91 -7.60 11.63
C ALA A 131 -14.43 -8.08 10.25
N THR A 132 -14.79 -9.30 9.85
CA THR A 132 -14.45 -9.85 8.53
C THR A 132 -15.24 -9.17 7.41
N VAL A 133 -16.54 -8.93 7.60
CA VAL A 133 -17.42 -8.26 6.61
C VAL A 133 -17.04 -6.79 6.44
N GLY A 134 -16.67 -6.09 7.51
CA GLY A 134 -16.20 -4.71 7.46
C GLY A 134 -14.93 -4.58 6.62
N LEU A 135 -13.93 -5.40 6.93
CA LEU A 135 -12.71 -5.49 6.12
C LEU A 135 -13.02 -5.84 4.65
N ALA A 136 -14.01 -6.72 4.43
CA ALA A 136 -14.41 -7.18 3.11
C ALA A 136 -15.10 -6.09 2.26
N VAL A 137 -16.01 -5.32 2.86
CA VAL A 137 -16.85 -4.34 2.17
C VAL A 137 -16.16 -2.97 2.04
N GLY A 138 -15.22 -2.66 2.94
CA GLY A 138 -14.56 -1.36 3.00
C GLY A 138 -13.97 -0.87 1.67
N PRO A 139 -13.20 -1.67 0.91
CA PRO A 139 -12.64 -1.20 -0.35
C PRO A 139 -13.70 -0.84 -1.40
N ALA A 140 -14.84 -1.55 -1.44
CA ALA A 140 -15.94 -1.26 -2.36
C ALA A 140 -16.63 0.06 -1.98
N LEU A 141 -16.88 0.29 -0.68
CA LEU A 141 -17.45 1.55 -0.20
C LEU A 141 -16.49 2.73 -0.42
N GLY A 142 -15.19 2.55 -0.15
CA GLY A 142 -14.17 3.56 -0.39
C GLY A 142 -14.11 3.98 -1.86
N GLY A 143 -13.97 3.01 -2.77
CA GLY A 143 -13.92 3.28 -4.21
C GLY A 143 -15.20 3.92 -4.76
N THR A 144 -16.37 3.37 -4.43
CA THR A 144 -17.67 3.92 -4.89
C THR A 144 -17.96 5.31 -4.38
N LEU A 145 -17.70 5.61 -3.10
CA LEU A 145 -17.95 6.94 -2.53
C LEU A 145 -16.95 8.00 -3.05
N THR A 146 -15.69 7.61 -3.26
CA THR A 146 -14.66 8.53 -3.79
C THR A 146 -14.90 8.82 -5.27
N GLU A 147 -15.26 7.82 -6.08
CA GLU A 147 -15.53 8.00 -7.52
C GLU A 147 -16.84 8.74 -7.80
N ALA A 148 -17.92 8.44 -7.05
CA ALA A 148 -19.25 8.98 -7.34
C ALA A 148 -19.50 10.39 -6.75
N PHE A 149 -18.69 10.83 -5.78
CA PHE A 149 -18.85 12.12 -5.13
C PHE A 149 -17.49 12.83 -4.98
N ASP A 150 -16.79 12.60 -3.87
CA ASP A 150 -15.43 13.10 -3.55
C ASP A 150 -14.98 12.41 -2.23
N TRP A 151 -13.70 12.49 -1.86
CA TRP A 151 -13.10 11.77 -0.72
C TRP A 151 -13.79 12.05 0.63
N GLN A 152 -14.34 13.25 0.84
CA GLN A 152 -15.03 13.68 2.05
C GLN A 152 -16.24 12.77 2.36
N MET A 153 -16.89 12.25 1.32
CA MET A 153 -18.08 11.40 1.46
C MET A 153 -17.78 10.04 2.10
N ILE A 154 -16.52 9.59 2.09
CA ILE A 154 -16.08 8.38 2.78
C ILE A 154 -16.22 8.52 4.31
N PHE A 155 -16.21 9.75 4.82
CA PHE A 155 -16.42 10.10 6.22
C PHE A 155 -17.86 10.54 6.48
N LEU A 156 -18.39 11.48 5.67
CA LEU A 156 -19.77 11.98 5.83
C LEU A 156 -20.81 10.86 5.69
N GLY A 157 -20.59 9.89 4.79
CA GLY A 157 -21.46 8.72 4.62
C GLY A 157 -21.52 7.80 5.85
N GLN A 158 -20.53 7.84 6.74
CA GLN A 158 -20.53 7.06 7.99
C GLN A 158 -21.39 7.70 9.08
N VAL A 159 -21.55 9.03 9.07
CA VAL A 159 -22.30 9.79 10.07
C VAL A 159 -23.76 9.32 10.22
N PRO A 160 -24.60 9.24 9.15
CA PRO A 160 -25.98 8.79 9.28
C PRO A 160 -26.09 7.34 9.78
N ALA A 161 -25.16 6.47 9.39
CA ALA A 161 -25.11 5.09 9.87
C ALA A 161 -24.77 5.02 11.37
N ALA A 162 -23.77 5.78 11.83
CA ALA A 162 -23.41 5.87 13.25
C ALA A 162 -24.54 6.47 14.11
N VAL A 163 -25.22 7.52 13.62
CA VAL A 163 -26.40 8.11 14.27
C VAL A 163 -27.56 7.12 14.35
N LEU A 164 -27.82 6.35 13.28
CA LEU A 164 -28.84 5.28 13.31
C LEU A 164 -28.53 4.24 14.40
N GLY A 165 -27.25 3.86 14.56
CA GLY A 165 -26.82 2.97 15.64
C GLY A 165 -27.01 3.57 17.02
N LEU A 166 -26.65 4.86 17.19
CA LEU A 166 -26.81 5.59 18.45
C LEU A 166 -28.29 5.58 18.87
N LEU A 167 -29.19 5.93 17.95
CA LEU A 167 -30.63 5.90 18.17
C LEU A 167 -31.13 4.49 18.51
N VAL A 168 -30.77 3.47 17.72
CA VAL A 168 -31.23 2.09 17.94
C VAL A 168 -30.74 1.50 19.26
N VAL A 169 -29.48 1.74 19.65
CA VAL A 169 -28.93 1.28 20.93
C VAL A 169 -29.53 2.06 22.11
N ALA A 170 -29.74 3.37 21.97
CA ALA A 170 -30.35 4.19 23.02
C ALA A 170 -31.81 3.79 23.27
N VAL A 171 -32.58 3.65 22.19
CA VAL A 171 -33.97 3.13 22.24
C VAL A 171 -33.97 1.73 22.87
N ALA A 172 -33.15 0.80 22.40
CA ALA A 172 -33.06 -0.54 23.00
C ALA A 172 -32.70 -0.52 24.49
N ALA A 173 -31.85 0.41 24.93
CA ALA A 173 -31.50 0.60 26.34
C ALA A 173 -32.69 1.09 27.19
N LEU A 174 -33.56 1.94 26.65
CA LEU A 174 -34.77 2.42 27.32
C LEU A 174 -35.87 1.35 27.43
N TRP A 175 -36.06 0.53 26.39
CA TRP A 175 -37.07 -0.53 26.37
C TRP A 175 -36.69 -1.79 27.16
N ARG A 176 -35.41 -1.94 27.50
CA ARG A 176 -34.98 -2.98 28.44
C ARG A 176 -35.47 -2.56 29.82
N PRO A 177 -36.42 -3.27 30.46
CA PRO A 177 -36.68 -3.03 31.86
C PRO A 177 -35.36 -3.19 32.60
N ALA A 178 -35.13 -2.33 33.59
CA ALA A 178 -34.01 -2.50 34.50
C ALA A 178 -34.20 -3.85 35.22
N ARG A 179 -33.68 -4.93 34.62
CA ARG A 179 -33.38 -6.18 35.31
C ARG A 179 -32.54 -5.73 36.48
N GLY A 180 -33.15 -5.77 37.66
CA GLY A 180 -32.81 -4.84 38.73
C GLY A 180 -31.32 -4.83 38.99
N ALA A 181 -30.82 -3.70 39.50
CA ALA A 181 -29.53 -3.69 40.14
C ALA A 181 -29.48 -4.85 41.16
N ARG A 182 -28.86 -5.96 40.75
CA ARG A 182 -27.98 -6.67 41.63
C ARG A 182 -26.90 -5.64 41.95
N THR A 183 -27.16 -4.97 43.05
CA THR A 183 -26.23 -4.13 43.78
C THR A 183 -24.97 -4.95 44.05
N SER A 184 -24.02 -4.88 43.12
CA SER A 184 -22.61 -5.12 43.42
C SER A 184 -22.03 -4.03 44.34
N ALA A 185 -22.83 -3.04 44.72
CA ALA A 185 -22.66 -2.24 45.93
C ALA A 185 -23.46 -2.91 47.07
N GLY A 186 -22.93 -3.98 47.65
CA GLY A 186 -23.65 -4.75 48.68
C GLY A 186 -23.24 -6.22 48.83
N SER A 187 -22.46 -6.78 47.91
CA SER A 187 -21.41 -7.70 48.35
C SER A 187 -20.21 -6.83 48.74
N GLU A 188 -19.74 -6.95 49.97
CA GLU A 188 -18.32 -6.76 50.26
C GLU A 188 -17.50 -7.45 49.17
N GLU A 189 -16.35 -6.90 48.80
CA GLU A 189 -15.33 -7.66 48.11
C GLU A 189 -15.00 -8.89 48.96
N PRO A 190 -15.34 -10.14 48.56
CA PRO A 190 -14.51 -11.23 48.99
C PRO A 190 -13.31 -11.21 48.05
N ASP A 191 -12.13 -11.54 48.58
CA ASP A 191 -10.96 -11.87 47.77
C ASP A 191 -11.19 -13.27 47.13
N THR A 192 -12.31 -13.39 46.40
CA THR A 192 -12.81 -14.52 45.64
C THR A 192 -12.89 -14.06 44.19
N LEU A 193 -11.77 -13.91 43.48
CA LEU A 193 -10.91 -15.05 43.21
C LEU A 193 -11.78 -16.32 43.12
N THR A 194 -12.45 -16.70 42.01
CA THR A 194 -13.34 -17.89 42.02
C THR A 194 -12.60 -19.16 42.43
N LEU A 195 -12.66 -19.48 43.72
CA LEU A 195 -11.66 -20.32 44.35
C LEU A 195 -11.90 -21.78 43.92
N ALA A 196 -11.20 -22.18 42.86
CA ALA A 196 -11.20 -23.53 42.32
C ALA A 196 -9.99 -24.25 42.89
N LEU A 197 -10.23 -25.25 43.74
CA LEU A 197 -9.22 -26.21 44.19
C LEU A 197 -8.45 -26.74 42.98
N ASP A 198 -7.20 -26.30 42.83
CA ASP A 198 -6.27 -26.98 41.94
C ASP A 198 -5.98 -28.35 42.56
N PRO A 199 -6.38 -29.46 41.90
CA PRO A 199 -6.24 -30.81 42.46
C PRO A 199 -4.78 -31.24 42.63
N ARG A 200 -3.80 -30.42 42.26
CA ARG A 200 -2.36 -30.63 42.47
C ARG A 200 -1.77 -29.88 43.65
N THR A 201 -2.40 -28.79 44.09
CA THR A 201 -1.85 -27.90 45.12
C THR A 201 -2.76 -27.69 46.32
N GLY A 202 -4.06 -27.98 46.21
CA GLY A 202 -5.02 -27.88 47.33
C GLY A 202 -5.27 -26.45 47.84
N VAL A 203 -4.61 -25.46 47.24
CA VAL A 203 -4.81 -24.04 47.51
C VAL A 203 -5.84 -23.51 46.53
N PHE A 204 -6.62 -22.57 47.01
CA PHE A 204 -7.98 -22.47 46.53
C PHE A 204 -8.16 -21.47 45.38
N GLY A 205 -7.22 -20.57 45.02
CA GLY A 205 -7.39 -19.28 44.25
C GLY A 205 -8.25 -19.22 42.94
N PRO A 206 -8.38 -18.05 42.25
CA PRO A 206 -9.29 -17.94 41.11
C PRO A 206 -8.87 -18.89 39.99
N ALA A 207 -9.69 -18.91 38.95
CA ALA A 207 -9.15 -18.93 37.59
C ALA A 207 -8.28 -17.68 37.27
N ALA A 208 -7.26 -17.40 38.09
CA ALA A 208 -6.15 -16.53 37.74
C ALA A 208 -5.54 -17.21 36.54
N LEU A 209 -5.68 -16.56 35.37
CA LEU A 209 -5.08 -17.01 34.11
C LEU A 209 -3.68 -17.54 34.42
N THR A 210 -3.48 -18.85 34.22
CA THR A 210 -2.22 -19.46 34.61
C THR A 210 -1.10 -18.80 33.81
N ILE A 211 0.15 -18.87 34.26
CA ILE A 211 1.29 -18.31 33.50
C ILE A 211 1.28 -18.85 32.05
N ARG A 212 0.82 -20.10 31.87
CA ARG A 212 0.60 -20.76 30.58
C ARG A 212 -0.51 -20.10 29.75
N ASP A 213 -1.66 -19.78 30.33
CA ASP A 213 -2.79 -19.16 29.62
C ASP A 213 -2.51 -17.70 29.28
N ARG A 214 -1.83 -16.96 30.17
CA ARG A 214 -1.31 -15.60 29.89
C ARG A 214 -0.34 -15.62 28.72
N GLY A 215 0.63 -16.53 28.73
CA GLY A 215 1.57 -16.70 27.63
C GLY A 215 0.87 -17.03 26.30
N ALA A 216 -0.14 -17.91 26.33
CA ALA A 216 -0.91 -18.24 25.14
C ALA A 216 -1.71 -17.03 24.59
N LEU A 217 -2.31 -16.25 25.49
CA LEU A 217 -3.05 -15.04 25.11
C LEU A 217 -2.12 -13.96 24.54
N ILE A 218 -0.94 -13.73 25.13
CA ILE A 218 0.08 -12.81 24.62
C ILE A 218 0.53 -13.23 23.21
N LEU A 219 0.85 -14.51 23.00
CA LEU A 219 1.26 -15.05 21.70
C LEU A 219 0.15 -14.91 20.65
N ALA A 220 -1.13 -15.07 21.02
CA ALA A 220 -2.25 -14.83 20.10
C ALA A 220 -2.39 -13.35 19.71
N HIS A 221 -2.17 -12.42 20.64
CA HIS A 221 -2.19 -10.98 20.35
C HIS A 221 -0.96 -10.54 19.53
N LEU A 222 0.22 -11.13 19.77
CA LEU A 222 1.42 -10.91 18.96
C LEU A 222 1.24 -11.45 17.53
N GLY A 223 0.61 -12.62 17.38
CA GLY A 223 0.21 -13.16 16.07
C GLY A 223 -0.78 -12.26 15.35
N TYR A 224 -1.72 -11.63 16.06
CA TYR A 224 -2.61 -10.63 15.48
C TYR A 224 -1.86 -9.39 14.99
N LEU A 225 -0.96 -8.85 15.82
CA LEU A 225 -0.16 -7.67 15.53
C LEU A 225 0.73 -7.88 14.29
N THR A 226 1.47 -8.98 14.23
CA THR A 226 2.36 -9.32 13.10
C THR A 226 1.58 -9.60 11.81
N LEU A 227 0.47 -10.33 11.89
CA LEU A 227 -0.41 -10.60 10.75
C LEU A 227 -1.01 -9.31 10.16
N PHE A 228 -1.52 -8.41 11.01
CA PHE A 228 -2.11 -7.16 10.54
C PHE A 228 -1.06 -6.15 10.07
N ALA A 229 0.15 -6.15 10.63
CA ALA A 229 1.27 -5.37 10.12
C ALA A 229 1.68 -5.80 8.70
N GLY A 230 1.71 -7.10 8.42
CA GLY A 230 1.91 -7.62 7.07
C GLY A 230 0.74 -7.32 6.11
N LEU A 231 -0.49 -7.41 6.60
CA LEU A 231 -1.70 -7.12 5.80
C LEU A 231 -1.79 -5.64 5.34
N VAL A 232 -1.11 -4.70 6.02
CA VAL A 232 -0.93 -3.33 5.53
C VAL A 232 -0.30 -3.34 4.13
N GLY A 233 0.63 -4.24 3.82
CA GLY A 233 1.20 -4.37 2.48
C GLY A 233 0.11 -4.59 1.42
N ALA A 234 -0.75 -5.61 1.59
CA ALA A 234 -1.78 -5.92 0.60
C ALA A 234 -2.82 -4.81 0.43
N LEU A 235 -3.13 -4.06 1.50
CA LEU A 235 -4.12 -2.98 1.47
C LEU A 235 -3.52 -1.64 1.03
N PHE A 236 -2.54 -1.11 1.77
CA PHE A 236 -1.95 0.21 1.53
C PHE A 236 -1.06 0.24 0.29
N LEU A 237 -0.07 -0.65 0.19
CA LEU A 237 0.81 -0.69 -0.99
C LEU A 237 0.04 -1.10 -2.24
N GLY A 238 -0.82 -2.11 -2.12
CA GLY A 238 -1.65 -2.57 -3.23
C GLY A 238 -2.54 -1.46 -3.79
N VAL A 239 -3.19 -0.64 -2.94
CA VAL A 239 -4.04 0.47 -3.43
C VAL A 239 -3.20 1.59 -4.03
N LEU A 240 -2.11 2.01 -3.39
CA LEU A 240 -1.23 3.04 -3.96
C LEU A 240 -0.67 2.60 -5.32
N MET A 241 -0.26 1.33 -5.46
CA MET A 241 0.18 0.79 -6.74
C MET A 241 -0.93 0.81 -7.81
N LEU A 242 -2.16 0.42 -7.46
CA LEU A 242 -3.28 0.42 -8.43
C LEU A 242 -3.71 1.84 -8.84
N VAL A 243 -3.76 2.79 -7.91
CA VAL A 243 -4.30 4.14 -8.18
C VAL A 243 -3.22 5.14 -8.58
N GLU A 244 -2.12 5.26 -7.84
CA GLU A 244 -1.05 6.23 -8.16
C GLU A 244 -0.20 5.76 -9.35
N VAL A 245 0.30 4.52 -9.29
CA VAL A 245 1.23 4.02 -10.33
C VAL A 245 0.47 3.55 -11.56
N TRP A 246 -0.57 2.71 -11.39
CA TRP A 246 -1.30 2.14 -12.53
C TRP A 246 -2.44 3.04 -13.02
N ARG A 247 -2.71 4.17 -12.35
CA ARG A 247 -3.71 5.18 -12.74
C ARG A 247 -5.11 4.60 -12.95
N PHE A 248 -5.50 3.60 -12.17
CA PHE A 248 -6.88 3.10 -12.16
C PHE A 248 -7.77 4.04 -11.33
N GLY A 249 -8.96 4.35 -11.83
CA GLY A 249 -9.98 5.07 -11.05
C GLY A 249 -10.32 4.31 -9.75
N PRO A 250 -10.63 5.02 -8.64
CA PRO A 250 -10.97 4.41 -7.34
C PRO A 250 -11.94 3.23 -7.39
N LEU A 251 -12.93 3.24 -8.28
CA LEU A 251 -13.88 2.15 -8.50
C LEU A 251 -13.23 0.93 -9.15
N HIS A 252 -12.39 1.13 -10.16
CA HIS A 252 -11.65 0.04 -10.82
C HIS A 252 -10.64 -0.61 -9.86
N ALA A 253 -9.90 0.21 -9.10
CA ALA A 253 -9.02 -0.27 -8.04
C ALA A 253 -9.81 -1.03 -6.95
N ALA A 254 -11.00 -0.56 -6.56
CA ALA A 254 -11.86 -1.25 -5.62
C ALA A 254 -12.36 -2.62 -6.12
N VAL A 255 -12.70 -2.75 -7.41
CA VAL A 255 -13.07 -4.04 -8.02
C VAL A 255 -11.92 -5.05 -7.97
N VAL A 256 -10.70 -4.63 -8.29
CA VAL A 256 -9.50 -5.49 -8.14
C VAL A 256 -9.26 -5.84 -6.67
N MET A 257 -9.42 -4.86 -5.77
CA MET A 257 -9.28 -5.05 -4.32
C MET A 257 -10.30 -6.00 -3.70
N MET A 258 -11.50 -6.18 -4.27
CA MET A 258 -12.50 -7.16 -3.82
C MET A 258 -12.00 -8.62 -3.86
N ALA A 259 -10.94 -8.92 -4.61
CA ALA A 259 -10.34 -10.24 -4.63
C ALA A 259 -9.83 -10.68 -3.25
N LEU A 260 -9.24 -9.79 -2.46
CA LEU A 260 -8.76 -10.06 -1.10
C LEU A 260 -9.92 -10.41 -0.14
N PRO A 261 -10.95 -9.56 0.03
CA PRO A 261 -12.22 -9.89 0.68
C PRO A 261 -12.81 -11.25 0.28
N ALA A 262 -12.88 -11.54 -1.02
CA ALA A 262 -13.43 -12.78 -1.53
C ALA A 262 -12.61 -14.00 -1.08
N GLY A 263 -11.29 -13.93 -1.20
CA GLY A 263 -10.36 -14.95 -0.69
C GLY A 263 -10.53 -15.17 0.82
N THR A 264 -10.57 -14.08 1.60
CA THR A 264 -10.74 -14.13 3.07
C THR A 264 -12.03 -14.84 3.47
N LEU A 265 -13.16 -14.46 2.87
CA LEU A 265 -14.47 -15.04 3.18
C LEU A 265 -14.57 -16.50 2.73
N LEU A 266 -14.03 -16.85 1.56
CA LEU A 266 -14.06 -18.21 1.05
C LEU A 266 -13.18 -19.14 1.89
N ALA A 267 -11.92 -18.78 2.13
CA ALA A 267 -10.98 -19.61 2.88
C ALA A 267 -11.40 -19.77 4.36
N ALA A 268 -11.90 -18.71 5.01
CA ALA A 268 -12.40 -18.79 6.38
C ALA A 268 -13.58 -19.78 6.53
N ARG A 269 -14.45 -19.86 5.51
CA ARG A 269 -15.59 -20.81 5.48
C ARG A 269 -15.15 -22.23 5.16
N LEU A 270 -14.41 -22.43 4.07
CA LEU A 270 -14.02 -23.75 3.58
C LEU A 270 -13.02 -24.46 4.51
N THR A 271 -12.10 -23.72 5.14
CA THR A 271 -11.12 -24.30 6.08
C THR A 271 -11.62 -24.40 7.52
N ALA A 272 -12.88 -24.06 7.82
CA ALA A 272 -13.42 -24.02 9.18
C ALA A 272 -13.25 -25.36 9.96
N ARG A 273 -13.17 -26.49 9.25
CA ARG A 273 -12.97 -27.85 9.81
C ARG A 273 -11.52 -28.37 9.77
N ALA A 274 -10.58 -27.61 9.20
CA ALA A 274 -9.16 -27.97 9.17
C ALA A 274 -8.50 -27.78 10.55
N SER A 275 -7.35 -28.44 10.78
CA SER A 275 -6.58 -28.27 12.01
C SER A 275 -6.05 -26.85 12.16
N ARG A 276 -6.00 -26.32 13.40
CA ARG A 276 -5.51 -24.95 13.67
C ARG A 276 -4.09 -24.74 13.13
N ALA A 277 -3.21 -25.72 13.33
CA ALA A 277 -1.82 -25.68 12.85
C ALA A 277 -1.73 -25.58 11.32
N ALA A 278 -2.46 -26.41 10.57
CA ALA A 278 -2.43 -26.37 9.11
C ALA A 278 -2.98 -25.05 8.56
N ARG A 279 -4.06 -24.51 9.16
CA ARG A 279 -4.62 -23.20 8.80
C ARG A 279 -3.67 -22.05 9.06
N ILE A 280 -2.90 -22.10 10.16
CA ILE A 280 -1.88 -21.09 10.46
C ILE A 280 -0.72 -21.18 9.47
N VAL A 281 -0.17 -22.38 9.24
CA VAL A 281 0.99 -22.56 8.35
C VAL A 281 0.65 -22.23 6.90
N VAL A 282 -0.39 -22.85 6.34
CA VAL A 282 -0.83 -22.57 4.95
C VAL A 282 -1.34 -21.14 4.82
N GLY A 283 -2.01 -20.61 5.84
CA GLY A 283 -2.55 -19.25 5.84
C GLY A 283 -1.46 -18.18 5.83
N VAL A 284 -0.44 -18.30 6.68
CA VAL A 284 0.70 -17.36 6.68
C VAL A 284 1.51 -17.49 5.40
N LEU A 285 1.86 -18.71 4.98
CA LEU A 285 2.64 -18.90 3.74
C LEU A 285 1.88 -18.40 2.51
N GLY A 286 0.56 -18.60 2.44
CA GLY A 286 -0.28 -18.03 1.39
C GLY A 286 -0.29 -16.50 1.40
N LEU A 287 -0.45 -15.87 2.56
CA LEU A 287 -0.38 -14.40 2.66
C LEU A 287 1.00 -13.87 2.24
N CYS A 288 2.10 -14.51 2.65
CA CYS A 288 3.44 -14.15 2.21
C CYS A 288 3.61 -14.31 0.69
N ALA A 289 3.13 -15.41 0.11
CA ALA A 289 3.21 -15.65 -1.33
C ALA A 289 2.42 -14.61 -2.14
N GLY A 290 1.22 -14.23 -1.69
CA GLY A 290 0.44 -13.17 -2.33
C GLY A 290 1.07 -11.78 -2.21
N LEU A 291 1.71 -11.47 -1.08
CA LEU A 291 2.45 -10.22 -0.90
C LEU A 291 3.69 -10.15 -1.81
N LEU A 292 4.45 -11.24 -1.90
CA LEU A 292 5.59 -11.33 -2.82
C LEU A 292 5.15 -11.23 -4.28
N ALA A 293 4.05 -11.91 -4.65
CA ALA A 293 3.49 -11.82 -6.00
C ALA A 293 3.12 -10.37 -6.38
N LEU A 294 2.50 -9.59 -5.47
CA LEU A 294 2.24 -8.16 -5.69
C LEU A 294 3.51 -7.31 -5.92
N GLY A 295 4.66 -7.67 -5.33
CA GLY A 295 5.93 -7.01 -5.63
C GLY A 295 6.57 -7.48 -6.95
N TYR A 296 6.36 -8.74 -7.32
CA TYR A 296 6.97 -9.41 -8.46
C TYR A 296 5.99 -9.60 -9.64
N LEU A 297 5.11 -8.62 -9.84
CA LEU A 297 4.20 -8.62 -10.99
C LEU A 297 5.00 -8.53 -12.32
N PRO A 298 4.65 -9.35 -13.34
CA PRO A 298 5.34 -9.35 -14.64
C PRO A 298 4.84 -8.26 -15.59
N ALA A 299 3.68 -7.65 -15.30
CA ALA A 299 3.10 -6.55 -16.06
C ALA A 299 2.10 -5.76 -15.19
N ALA A 300 1.88 -4.48 -15.53
CA ALA A 300 0.85 -3.63 -14.94
C ALA A 300 -0.57 -4.02 -15.40
N HIS A 301 -1.04 -5.20 -14.98
CA HIS A 301 -2.30 -5.80 -15.43
C HIS A 301 -3.17 -6.27 -14.25
N PRO A 302 -4.47 -5.90 -14.20
CA PRO A 302 -5.33 -6.13 -13.03
C PRO A 302 -5.53 -7.60 -12.68
N GLY A 303 -5.44 -8.51 -13.66
CA GLY A 303 -5.60 -9.95 -13.44
C GLY A 303 -4.54 -10.55 -12.51
N TRP A 304 -3.27 -10.16 -12.65
CA TRP A 304 -2.20 -10.65 -11.77
C TRP A 304 -2.39 -10.12 -10.34
N ALA A 305 -2.63 -8.82 -10.20
CA ALA A 305 -2.92 -8.20 -8.91
C ALA A 305 -4.14 -8.83 -8.22
N ALA A 306 -5.22 -9.11 -8.95
CA ALA A 306 -6.42 -9.75 -8.41
C ALA A 306 -6.13 -11.17 -7.89
N VAL A 307 -5.36 -11.99 -8.61
CA VAL A 307 -4.99 -13.34 -8.14
C VAL A 307 -4.09 -13.26 -6.90
N ALA A 308 -3.10 -12.37 -6.89
CA ALA A 308 -2.22 -12.16 -5.74
C ALA A 308 -2.98 -11.65 -4.49
N LEU A 309 -3.91 -10.70 -4.68
CA LEU A 309 -4.83 -10.22 -3.64
C LEU A 309 -5.76 -11.31 -3.13
N PHE A 310 -6.30 -12.16 -4.01
CA PHE A 310 -7.10 -13.32 -3.61
C PHE A 310 -6.30 -14.30 -2.75
N VAL A 311 -5.03 -14.55 -3.09
CA VAL A 311 -4.11 -15.38 -2.31
C VAL A 311 -3.80 -14.74 -0.94
N CYS A 312 -3.56 -13.43 -0.87
CA CYS A 312 -3.46 -12.67 0.39
C CYS A 312 -4.73 -12.83 1.25
N GLY A 313 -5.88 -12.70 0.62
CA GLY A 313 -7.19 -12.87 1.23
C GLY A 313 -7.35 -14.27 1.82
N ALA A 314 -7.18 -15.29 0.99
CA ALA A 314 -7.29 -16.69 1.41
C ALA A 314 -6.35 -17.00 2.58
N GLY A 315 -5.10 -16.54 2.51
CA GLY A 315 -4.11 -16.66 3.57
C GLY A 315 -4.59 -16.05 4.90
N SER A 316 -4.89 -14.74 4.87
CA SER A 316 -5.34 -14.01 6.06
C SER A 316 -6.65 -14.58 6.66
N GLY A 317 -7.62 -15.00 5.83
CA GLY A 317 -8.88 -15.60 6.27
C GLY A 317 -8.72 -16.91 7.04
N MET A 318 -7.72 -17.73 6.69
CA MET A 318 -7.40 -18.93 7.46
C MET A 318 -6.88 -18.58 8.85
N VAL A 319 -5.96 -17.62 8.95
CA VAL A 319 -5.25 -17.24 10.19
C VAL A 319 -6.12 -16.40 11.14
N VAL A 320 -6.75 -15.33 10.64
CA VAL A 320 -7.58 -14.40 11.45
C VAL A 320 -8.67 -15.15 12.22
N ALA A 321 -9.35 -16.10 11.56
CA ALA A 321 -10.41 -16.87 12.20
C ALA A 321 -9.90 -17.92 13.21
N VAL A 322 -8.61 -18.30 13.17
CA VAL A 322 -7.98 -19.09 14.26
C VAL A 322 -7.58 -18.18 15.42
N LEU A 323 -6.86 -17.10 15.14
CA LEU A 323 -6.43 -16.12 16.16
C LEU A 323 -7.62 -15.55 16.94
N ALA A 324 -8.75 -15.28 16.28
CA ALA A 324 -10.00 -14.84 16.91
C ALA A 324 -10.44 -15.79 18.03
N THR A 325 -10.36 -17.11 17.78
CA THR A 325 -10.75 -18.11 18.79
C THR A 325 -9.75 -18.26 19.93
N LEU A 326 -8.48 -17.91 19.70
CA LEU A 326 -7.41 -17.98 20.69
C LEU A 326 -7.33 -16.72 21.56
N ALA A 327 -7.72 -15.56 21.03
CA ALA A 327 -7.71 -14.29 21.76
C ALA A 327 -8.86 -14.15 22.78
N PHE A 328 -9.97 -14.89 22.60
CA PHE A 328 -11.11 -14.89 23.54
C PHE A 328 -10.98 -16.00 24.59
N HIS A 329 -10.45 -15.67 25.77
CA HIS A 329 -10.46 -16.60 26.90
C HIS A 329 -11.84 -16.63 27.60
N PRO A 330 -12.36 -17.80 28.04
CA PRO A 330 -13.67 -17.88 28.72
C PRO A 330 -13.75 -17.05 30.01
N ALA A 331 -12.63 -16.88 30.72
CA ALA A 331 -12.56 -16.13 31.97
C ALA A 331 -12.33 -14.61 31.80
N THR A 332 -12.09 -14.10 30.58
CA THR A 332 -11.95 -12.65 30.36
C THR A 332 -13.31 -11.99 30.12
N PRO A 333 -13.67 -10.91 30.84
CA PRO A 333 -14.91 -10.18 30.57
C PRO A 333 -14.98 -9.64 29.14
N LEU A 334 -16.19 -9.45 28.63
CA LEU A 334 -16.41 -9.20 27.20
C LEU A 334 -15.84 -7.87 26.70
N VAL A 335 -16.01 -6.77 27.44
CA VAL A 335 -15.45 -5.46 27.08
C VAL A 335 -13.92 -5.47 26.96
N PRO A 336 -13.13 -5.89 27.98
CA PRO A 336 -11.69 -5.94 27.86
C PRO A 336 -11.20 -6.96 26.82
N ALA A 337 -11.92 -8.06 26.58
CA ALA A 337 -11.55 -9.01 25.52
C ALA A 337 -11.78 -8.44 24.11
N GLY A 338 -12.86 -7.67 23.90
CA GLY A 338 -13.07 -6.91 22.66
C GLY A 338 -11.99 -5.85 22.49
N ALA A 339 -11.72 -5.08 23.54
CA ALA A 339 -10.70 -4.04 23.54
C ALA A 339 -9.29 -4.58 23.22
N SER A 340 -8.88 -5.72 23.79
CA SER A 340 -7.54 -6.27 23.53
C SER A 340 -7.37 -6.76 22.09
N VAL A 341 -8.40 -7.37 21.49
CA VAL A 341 -8.40 -7.75 20.07
C VAL A 341 -8.37 -6.52 19.15
N VAL A 342 -9.16 -5.49 19.46
CA VAL A 342 -9.15 -4.22 18.71
C VAL A 342 -7.77 -3.54 18.80
N ALA A 343 -7.18 -3.49 20.00
CA ALA A 343 -5.85 -2.94 20.22
C ALA A 343 -4.78 -3.69 19.44
N ALA A 344 -4.74 -5.03 19.49
CA ALA A 344 -3.74 -5.82 18.76
C ALA A 344 -3.86 -5.70 17.24
N LYS A 345 -5.09 -5.66 16.69
CA LYS A 345 -5.32 -5.39 15.27
C LYS A 345 -4.75 -4.03 14.85
N HIS A 346 -5.08 -2.96 15.58
CA HIS A 346 -4.67 -1.61 15.19
C HIS A 346 -3.19 -1.33 15.51
N ALA A 347 -2.63 -1.92 16.56
CA ALA A 347 -1.18 -1.93 16.81
C ALA A 347 -0.42 -2.57 15.65
N GLY A 348 -0.98 -3.64 15.05
CA GLY A 348 -0.49 -4.20 13.80
C GLY A 348 -0.52 -3.20 12.65
N LEU A 349 -1.65 -2.51 12.41
CA LEU A 349 -1.73 -1.45 11.39
C LEU A 349 -0.68 -0.35 11.61
N VAL A 350 -0.50 0.12 12.85
CA VAL A 350 0.52 1.13 13.21
C VAL A 350 1.93 0.64 12.90
N LEU A 351 2.28 -0.58 13.34
CA LEU A 351 3.61 -1.15 13.07
C LEU A 351 3.85 -1.34 11.56
N GLY A 352 2.85 -1.85 10.83
CA GLY A 352 2.92 -2.02 9.39
C GLY A 352 3.18 -0.69 8.68
N LEU A 353 2.36 0.34 8.95
CA LEU A 353 2.52 1.66 8.34
C LEU A 353 3.84 2.34 8.73
N ALA A 354 4.26 2.26 9.99
CA ALA A 354 5.51 2.85 10.47
C ALA A 354 6.76 2.22 9.83
N LEU A 355 6.71 0.94 9.46
CA LEU A 355 7.78 0.25 8.73
C LEU A 355 7.71 0.47 7.21
N ILE A 356 6.50 0.40 6.65
CA ILE A 356 6.27 0.36 5.20
C ILE A 356 6.32 1.76 4.57
N ALA A 357 5.71 2.77 5.19
CA ALA A 357 5.56 4.09 4.55
C ALA A 357 6.90 4.83 4.34
N PRO A 358 7.85 4.84 5.30
CA PRO A 358 9.17 5.46 5.06
C PRO A 358 10.00 4.69 4.02
N LEU A 359 9.95 3.36 4.05
CA LEU A 359 10.65 2.52 3.08
C LEU A 359 10.10 2.72 1.66
N LEU A 360 8.77 2.81 1.51
CA LEU A 360 8.14 3.12 0.24
C LEU A 360 8.53 4.52 -0.24
N ALA A 361 8.51 5.52 0.63
CA ALA A 361 8.84 6.90 0.26
C ALA A 361 10.25 7.00 -0.33
N GLY A 362 11.27 6.44 0.35
CA GLY A 362 12.64 6.40 -0.19
C GLY A 362 12.75 5.56 -1.46
N SER A 363 12.08 4.41 -1.53
CA SER A 363 12.09 3.56 -2.73
C SER A 363 11.43 4.24 -3.94
N LEU A 364 10.42 5.09 -3.72
CA LEU A 364 9.74 5.88 -4.74
C LEU A 364 10.56 7.08 -5.21
N GLU A 365 11.38 7.69 -4.35
CA GLU A 365 12.32 8.75 -4.71
C GLU A 365 13.38 8.19 -5.68
N ASP A 366 14.11 7.16 -5.24
CA ASP A 366 15.01 6.29 -6.03
C ASP A 366 14.37 5.77 -7.35
N GLY A 367 13.08 5.45 -7.29
CA GLY A 367 12.31 4.89 -8.40
C GLY A 367 11.86 5.95 -9.40
N SER A 368 11.60 7.18 -8.93
CA SER A 368 11.22 8.34 -9.73
C SER A 368 12.41 8.81 -10.58
N GLU A 369 13.60 8.94 -10.01
CA GLU A 369 14.82 9.27 -10.76
C GLU A 369 15.10 8.26 -11.88
N ARG A 370 15.04 6.96 -11.56
CA ARG A 370 15.20 5.88 -12.55
C ARG A 370 14.09 5.86 -13.60
N ALA A 371 12.88 6.29 -13.25
CA ALA A 371 11.79 6.44 -14.20
C ALA A 371 12.02 7.63 -15.14
N LEU A 372 12.49 8.77 -14.62
CA LEU A 372 12.85 9.95 -15.43
C LEU A 372 14.00 9.65 -16.41
N LEU A 373 15.04 8.93 -15.97
CA LEU A 373 16.10 8.44 -16.87
C LEU A 373 15.52 7.53 -17.97
N ALA A 374 14.68 6.56 -17.61
CA ALA A 374 14.05 5.65 -18.57
C ALA A 374 13.15 6.37 -19.59
N GLY A 375 12.37 7.37 -19.15
CA GLY A 375 11.54 8.20 -20.02
C GLY A 375 12.37 9.10 -20.92
N THR A 376 13.47 9.66 -20.40
CA THR A 376 14.41 10.50 -21.15
C THR A 376 15.10 9.70 -22.24
N GLY A 377 15.54 8.46 -21.98
CA GLY A 377 16.11 7.57 -23.00
C GLY A 377 15.13 7.28 -24.15
N VAL A 378 13.87 6.97 -23.84
CA VAL A 378 12.82 6.77 -24.86
C VAL A 378 12.57 8.03 -25.69
N LEU A 379 12.61 9.21 -25.06
CA LEU A 379 12.46 10.49 -25.76
C LEU A 379 13.70 10.82 -26.61
N LEU A 380 14.91 10.54 -26.11
CA LEU A 380 16.16 10.72 -26.85
C LEU A 380 16.21 9.85 -28.10
N GLU A 381 15.72 8.61 -28.05
CA GLU A 381 15.67 7.71 -29.22
C GLU A 381 14.42 7.91 -30.12
N ALA A 382 13.52 8.84 -29.77
CA ALA A 382 12.28 9.06 -30.51
C ALA A 382 12.52 9.55 -31.94
N LYS A 383 11.94 8.87 -32.93
CA LYS A 383 12.07 9.17 -34.37
C LYS A 383 11.11 10.25 -34.87
N LEU A 384 10.95 11.32 -34.10
CA LEU A 384 10.12 12.48 -34.47
C LEU A 384 10.96 13.53 -35.23
N PRO A 385 10.35 14.40 -36.05
CA PRO A 385 10.99 15.62 -36.57
C PRO A 385 11.61 16.46 -35.46
N VAL A 386 12.70 17.18 -35.73
CA VAL A 386 13.49 17.89 -34.70
C VAL A 386 12.64 18.88 -33.92
N GLN A 387 11.80 19.66 -34.60
CA GLN A 387 10.94 20.66 -33.95
C GLN A 387 9.89 20.03 -33.03
N GLU A 388 9.19 18.99 -33.50
CA GLU A 388 8.20 18.26 -32.70
C GLU A 388 8.83 17.61 -31.47
N LYS A 389 10.05 17.08 -31.63
CA LYS A 389 10.83 16.47 -30.54
C LYS A 389 11.23 17.48 -29.46
N ILE A 390 11.63 18.69 -29.84
CA ILE A 390 11.97 19.78 -28.91
C ILE A 390 10.70 20.31 -28.21
N ASP A 391 9.63 20.61 -28.95
CA ASP A 391 8.34 21.03 -28.39
C ASP A 391 7.80 20.02 -27.37
N LEU A 392 7.88 18.72 -27.71
CA LEU A 392 7.50 17.64 -26.83
C LEU A 392 8.41 17.56 -25.59
N ALA A 393 9.74 17.66 -25.76
CA ALA A 393 10.68 17.63 -24.64
C ALA A 393 10.45 18.76 -23.63
N LEU A 394 10.20 19.99 -24.10
CA LEU A 394 9.85 21.12 -23.25
C LEU A 394 8.51 20.88 -22.53
N THR A 395 7.50 20.38 -23.25
CA THR A 395 6.17 20.03 -22.67
C THR A 395 6.25 18.90 -21.63
N VAL A 396 7.18 17.94 -21.80
CA VAL A 396 7.45 16.86 -20.84
C VAL A 396 8.18 17.43 -19.62
N ARG A 397 9.24 18.22 -19.83
CA ARG A 397 10.04 18.86 -18.77
C ARG A 397 9.16 19.70 -17.85
N ASP A 398 8.30 20.54 -18.42
CA ASP A 398 7.45 21.46 -17.65
C ASP A 398 6.35 20.70 -16.87
N ALA A 399 5.90 19.55 -17.38
CA ALA A 399 5.01 18.64 -16.66
C ALA A 399 5.70 17.87 -15.52
N VAL A 400 6.99 17.55 -15.69
CA VAL A 400 7.82 16.92 -14.65
C VAL A 400 8.14 17.92 -13.54
N SER A 401 8.61 19.13 -13.88
CA SER A 401 8.99 20.15 -12.89
C SER A 401 7.80 20.68 -12.08
N GLY A 402 6.60 20.70 -12.66
CA GLY A 402 5.35 21.03 -11.96
C GLY A 402 4.76 19.90 -11.10
N SER A 403 5.30 18.69 -11.14
CA SER A 403 4.77 17.53 -10.39
C SER A 403 5.30 17.46 -8.94
N PRO A 404 4.45 17.19 -7.93
CA PRO A 404 4.93 17.01 -6.55
C PRO A 404 5.97 15.88 -6.42
N ARG A 405 6.99 16.08 -5.57
CA ARG A 405 8.06 15.08 -5.36
C ARG A 405 7.47 13.75 -4.89
N GLY A 406 7.89 12.66 -5.56
CA GLY A 406 7.41 11.30 -5.30
C GLY A 406 6.07 10.94 -5.97
N SER A 407 5.51 11.81 -6.82
CA SER A 407 4.36 11.49 -7.68
C SER A 407 4.80 11.01 -9.08
N VAL A 408 3.87 10.44 -9.85
CA VAL A 408 4.12 9.98 -11.23
C VAL A 408 3.75 11.11 -12.22
N PRO A 409 4.69 11.70 -12.98
CA PRO A 409 4.39 12.82 -13.87
C PRO A 409 3.36 12.46 -14.94
N GLU A 410 2.31 13.28 -15.12
CA GLU A 410 1.23 13.04 -16.10
C GLU A 410 1.58 13.53 -17.51
N VAL A 411 2.71 13.04 -18.04
CA VAL A 411 3.25 13.39 -19.38
C VAL A 411 2.21 13.26 -20.50
N ALA A 412 1.34 12.25 -20.44
CA ALA A 412 0.29 12.04 -21.43
C ALA A 412 -0.91 13.02 -21.32
N LYS A 413 -0.97 13.88 -20.29
CA LYS A 413 -1.99 14.94 -20.18
C LYS A 413 -1.45 16.33 -20.53
N SER A 414 -0.14 16.57 -20.43
CA SER A 414 0.44 17.89 -20.76
C SER A 414 0.44 18.20 -22.26
N VAL A 415 0.50 17.18 -23.13
CA VAL A 415 0.41 17.36 -24.59
C VAL A 415 -1.06 17.55 -25.02
N PRO A 416 -1.46 18.67 -25.66
CA PRO A 416 -2.83 18.88 -26.13
C PRO A 416 -3.27 17.81 -27.16
N PRO A 417 -4.53 17.33 -27.14
CA PRO A 417 -4.99 16.23 -28.01
C PRO A 417 -4.99 16.59 -29.50
N ASP A 418 -5.09 17.87 -29.85
CA ASP A 418 -4.93 18.41 -31.21
C ASP A 418 -3.50 18.33 -31.74
N LYS A 419 -2.50 18.21 -30.85
CA LYS A 419 -1.08 18.00 -31.18
C LYS A 419 -0.65 16.53 -31.10
N ARG A 420 -1.57 15.58 -30.89
CA ARG A 420 -1.25 14.14 -30.80
C ARG A 420 -1.55 13.44 -32.12
N ASP A 421 -0.54 13.36 -32.97
CA ASP A 421 -0.56 12.44 -34.10
C ASP A 421 -0.44 10.97 -33.61
N ALA A 422 -0.48 10.01 -34.54
CA ALA A 422 -0.38 8.59 -34.20
C ALA A 422 0.99 8.22 -33.60
N GLN A 423 2.07 8.85 -34.06
CA GLN A 423 3.44 8.56 -33.63
C GLN A 423 3.73 9.14 -32.24
N THR A 424 3.35 10.39 -31.98
CA THR A 424 3.42 11.02 -30.65
C THR A 424 2.55 10.26 -29.64
N THR A 425 1.36 9.79 -30.04
CA THR A 425 0.51 8.96 -29.17
C THR A 425 1.18 7.63 -28.81
N ALA A 426 1.81 6.95 -29.77
CA ALA A 426 2.55 5.72 -29.51
C ALA A 426 3.76 5.96 -28.58
N LEU A 427 4.52 7.04 -28.81
CA LEU A 427 5.65 7.43 -27.97
C LEU A 427 5.25 7.75 -26.53
N LEU A 428 4.21 8.58 -26.33
CA LEU A 428 3.67 8.89 -25.01
C LEU A 428 3.19 7.64 -24.27
N THR A 429 2.66 6.65 -24.99
CA THR A 429 2.23 5.36 -24.43
C THR A 429 3.42 4.51 -23.98
N GLU A 430 4.51 4.45 -24.76
CA GLU A 430 5.73 3.74 -24.36
C GLU A 430 6.43 4.42 -23.17
N VAL A 431 6.54 5.75 -23.18
CA VAL A 431 7.08 6.53 -22.03
C VAL A 431 6.27 6.23 -20.77
N ASP A 432 4.95 6.36 -20.81
CA ASP A 432 4.07 6.06 -19.68
C ASP A 432 4.18 4.59 -19.23
N ALA A 433 4.23 3.62 -20.16
CA ALA A 433 4.44 2.21 -19.83
C ALA A 433 5.79 1.95 -19.13
N ARG A 434 6.87 2.61 -19.56
CA ARG A 434 8.20 2.51 -18.92
C ARG A 434 8.23 3.15 -17.54
N LEU A 435 7.68 4.35 -17.39
CA LEU A 435 7.53 5.04 -16.10
C LEU A 435 6.79 4.14 -15.11
N ARG A 436 5.62 3.62 -15.50
CA ARG A 436 4.80 2.72 -14.65
C ARG A 436 5.52 1.42 -14.30
N ALA A 437 6.28 0.83 -15.23
CA ALA A 437 7.03 -0.40 -14.96
C ALA A 437 8.14 -0.18 -13.92
N THR A 438 8.95 0.88 -14.09
CA THR A 438 10.03 1.24 -13.15
C THR A 438 9.49 1.60 -11.77
N LEU A 439 8.38 2.35 -11.69
CA LEU A 439 7.74 2.70 -10.44
C LEU A 439 7.02 1.51 -9.77
N THR A 440 6.44 0.59 -10.54
CA THR A 440 5.89 -0.66 -9.98
C THR A 440 6.99 -1.48 -9.31
N ARG A 441 8.21 -1.52 -9.89
CA ARG A 441 9.38 -2.18 -9.30
C ARG A 441 9.81 -1.56 -7.97
N ALA A 442 9.64 -0.25 -7.78
CA ALA A 442 9.98 0.45 -6.53
C ALA A 442 9.19 -0.06 -5.30
N PHE A 443 8.03 -0.70 -5.49
CA PHE A 443 7.25 -1.26 -4.39
C PHE A 443 7.82 -2.58 -3.82
N ARG A 444 8.79 -3.23 -4.50
CA ARG A 444 9.33 -4.54 -4.10
C ARG A 444 9.85 -4.62 -2.66
N PRO A 445 10.75 -3.73 -2.19
CA PRO A 445 11.28 -3.81 -0.83
C PRO A 445 10.18 -3.70 0.23
N ALA A 446 9.15 -2.89 -0.05
CA ALA A 446 8.02 -2.70 0.84
C ALA A 446 7.10 -3.95 0.93
N PHE A 447 6.86 -4.62 -0.20
CA PHE A 447 6.13 -5.91 -0.22
C PHE A 447 6.93 -7.05 0.41
N GLU A 448 8.25 -7.12 0.17
CA GLU A 448 9.15 -8.09 0.81
C GLU A 448 9.19 -7.91 2.33
N LEU A 449 9.28 -6.66 2.82
CA LEU A 449 9.21 -6.36 4.24
C LEU A 449 7.87 -6.77 4.85
N ALA A 450 6.75 -6.49 4.16
CA ALA A 450 5.42 -6.91 4.60
C ALA A 450 5.30 -8.45 4.70
N ALA A 451 5.86 -9.19 3.73
CA ALA A 451 5.92 -10.66 3.77
C ALA A 451 6.81 -11.15 4.93
N GLY A 452 7.97 -10.54 5.14
CA GLY A 452 8.89 -10.85 6.26
C GLY A 452 8.24 -10.64 7.62
N VAL A 453 7.54 -9.53 7.83
CA VAL A 453 6.78 -9.25 9.06
C VAL A 453 5.62 -10.27 9.23
N THR A 454 4.97 -10.67 8.14
CA THR A 454 3.93 -11.71 8.18
C THR A 454 4.47 -13.05 8.68
N LEU A 455 5.68 -13.45 8.29
CA LEU A 455 6.31 -14.70 8.73
C LEU A 455 6.52 -14.77 10.26
N LEU A 456 6.69 -13.64 10.94
CA LEU A 456 6.78 -13.59 12.41
C LEU A 456 5.52 -14.15 13.10
N THR A 457 4.38 -14.15 12.42
CA THR A 457 3.14 -14.81 12.88
C THR A 457 3.34 -16.31 13.12
N LEU A 458 4.21 -16.98 12.34
CA LEU A 458 4.55 -18.39 12.54
C LEU A 458 5.37 -18.62 13.82
N LEU A 459 6.22 -17.67 14.21
CA LEU A 459 6.99 -17.76 15.46
C LEU A 459 6.04 -17.61 16.66
N ALA A 460 5.18 -16.59 16.63
CA ALA A 460 4.15 -16.37 17.65
C ALA A 460 3.21 -17.59 17.79
N CYS A 461 2.79 -18.20 16.68
CA CYS A 461 1.88 -19.33 16.68
C CYS A 461 2.57 -20.70 16.90
N GLY A 462 3.83 -20.87 16.49
CA GLY A 462 4.59 -22.10 16.68
C GLY A 462 4.80 -22.41 18.17
N ALA A 463 5.05 -21.37 18.97
CA ALA A 463 5.11 -21.45 20.43
C ALA A 463 3.77 -21.89 21.08
N LEU A 464 2.63 -21.70 20.41
CA LEU A 464 1.34 -22.26 20.83
C LEU A 464 1.20 -23.74 20.43
N GLY A 465 1.71 -24.12 19.26
CA GLY A 465 1.54 -25.44 18.65
C GLY A 465 2.12 -26.61 19.45
N GLY A 466 3.17 -26.39 20.25
CA GLY A 466 3.76 -27.42 21.12
C GLY A 466 2.89 -27.84 22.33
N ARG A 467 1.67 -27.30 22.48
CA ARG A 467 0.88 -27.39 23.72
C ARG A 467 -0.53 -27.96 23.49
N ARG A 468 -0.59 -29.29 23.31
CA ARG A 468 -1.76 -30.15 23.05
C ARG A 468 -2.44 -29.92 21.69
N GLN A 469 -2.34 -30.95 20.84
CA GLN A 469 -3.23 -31.11 19.69
C GLN A 469 -4.66 -31.35 20.20
N ASP A 470 -5.56 -30.38 19.99
CA ASP A 470 -6.99 -30.67 20.03
C ASP A 470 -7.29 -31.69 18.92
N ARG A 471 -7.73 -32.89 19.32
CA ARG A 471 -8.25 -33.88 18.36
C ARG A 471 -9.36 -33.21 17.55
N PRO A 472 -9.31 -33.22 16.20
CA PRO A 472 -10.39 -32.65 15.41
C PRO A 472 -11.69 -33.40 15.74
N PRO A 473 -12.84 -32.70 15.86
CA PRO A 473 -14.10 -33.32 16.20
C PRO A 473 -14.39 -34.50 15.26
N ALA A 474 -15.00 -35.56 15.81
CA ALA A 474 -15.41 -36.73 15.05
C ALA A 474 -16.41 -36.30 13.97
N ALA A 475 -15.97 -36.34 12.71
CA ALA A 475 -16.71 -35.87 11.55
C ALA A 475 -16.46 -36.81 10.38
N GLY A 476 -17.48 -36.99 9.54
CA GLY A 476 -17.45 -37.89 8.39
C GLY A 476 -16.28 -37.61 7.44
N THR A 477 -15.79 -38.67 6.78
CA THR A 477 -14.63 -38.68 5.89
C THR A 477 -14.71 -37.63 4.78
N THR A 478 -15.88 -37.48 4.16
CA THR A 478 -16.16 -36.51 3.09
C THR A 478 -15.92 -35.06 3.51
N ALA A 479 -16.34 -34.68 4.72
CA ALA A 479 -16.18 -33.33 5.26
C ALA A 479 -14.73 -32.96 5.60
N ARG A 480 -13.87 -33.96 5.87
CA ARG A 480 -12.42 -33.76 6.07
C ARG A 480 -11.68 -33.62 4.75
N GLY A 481 -12.12 -34.35 3.71
CA GLY A 481 -11.60 -34.24 2.34
C GLY A 481 -11.67 -32.81 1.80
N GLY A 482 -12.83 -32.15 1.88
CA GLY A 482 -13.01 -30.78 1.36
C GLY A 482 -12.11 -29.72 2.02
N ALA A 483 -11.88 -29.83 3.34
CA ALA A 483 -11.01 -28.90 4.05
C ALA A 483 -9.52 -29.13 3.70
N ALA A 484 -9.10 -30.39 3.54
CA ALA A 484 -7.75 -30.73 3.08
C ALA A 484 -7.51 -30.31 1.62
N ALA A 485 -8.51 -30.51 0.75
CA ALA A 485 -8.47 -30.06 -0.64
C ALA A 485 -8.33 -28.54 -0.75
N THR A 486 -9.05 -27.77 0.08
CA THR A 486 -8.92 -26.30 0.11
C THR A 486 -7.51 -25.84 0.48
N LEU A 487 -6.88 -26.49 1.47
CA LEU A 487 -5.50 -26.21 1.85
C LEU A 487 -4.53 -26.55 0.70
N ALA A 488 -4.68 -27.71 0.08
CA ALA A 488 -3.87 -28.14 -1.06
C ALA A 488 -4.02 -27.19 -2.25
N VAL A 489 -5.24 -26.78 -2.60
CA VAL A 489 -5.52 -25.78 -3.64
C VAL A 489 -4.87 -24.44 -3.32
N THR A 490 -4.87 -24.00 -2.06
CA THR A 490 -4.21 -22.74 -1.66
C THR A 490 -2.69 -22.81 -1.83
N VAL A 491 -2.07 -23.94 -1.47
CA VAL A 491 -0.63 -24.17 -1.68
C VAL A 491 -0.29 -24.22 -3.17
N LEU A 492 -1.06 -24.97 -3.96
CA LEU A 492 -0.89 -25.08 -5.41
C LEU A 492 -1.09 -23.74 -6.13
N LEU A 493 -2.09 -22.95 -5.72
CA LEU A 493 -2.34 -21.62 -6.27
C LEU A 493 -1.19 -20.66 -5.92
N SER A 494 -0.67 -20.71 -4.68
CA SER A 494 0.46 -19.87 -4.24
C SER A 494 1.74 -20.20 -5.01
N ALA A 495 2.05 -21.50 -5.16
CA ALA A 495 3.24 -21.96 -5.91
C ALA A 495 3.09 -21.72 -7.42
N GLY A 496 1.90 -21.94 -7.97
CA GLY A 496 1.58 -21.70 -9.37
C GLY A 496 1.63 -20.22 -9.76
N LEU A 497 1.17 -19.33 -8.89
CA LEU A 497 1.27 -17.88 -9.07
C LEU A 497 2.73 -17.43 -9.19
N LEU A 498 3.55 -17.70 -8.15
CA LEU A 498 4.96 -17.32 -8.15
C LEU A 498 5.75 -17.96 -9.32
N GLY A 499 5.43 -19.21 -9.67
CA GLY A 499 6.02 -19.90 -10.81
C GLY A 499 5.64 -19.26 -12.16
N ALA A 500 4.39 -18.85 -12.33
CA ALA A 500 3.91 -18.21 -13.55
C ALA A 500 4.46 -16.78 -13.70
N GLU A 501 4.58 -16.03 -12.61
CA GLU A 501 5.21 -14.69 -12.61
C GLU A 501 6.70 -14.79 -12.93
N ALA A 502 7.42 -15.74 -12.32
CA ALA A 502 8.82 -16.00 -12.63
C ALA A 502 9.01 -16.40 -14.10
N ALA A 503 8.16 -17.28 -14.64
CA ALA A 503 8.17 -17.66 -16.05
C ALA A 503 7.83 -16.50 -17.00
N ALA A 504 6.99 -15.56 -16.56
CA ALA A 504 6.65 -14.33 -17.28
C ALA A 504 7.72 -13.21 -17.12
N GLY A 505 8.90 -13.51 -16.56
CA GLY A 505 10.01 -12.56 -16.51
C GLY A 505 9.95 -11.54 -15.36
N ALA A 506 9.11 -11.76 -14.35
CA ALA A 506 8.91 -10.88 -13.19
C ALA A 506 10.19 -10.23 -12.64
N GLY A 507 11.27 -11.01 -12.42
CA GLY A 507 12.52 -10.48 -11.89
C GLY A 507 13.12 -9.32 -12.70
N GLY A 508 12.95 -9.36 -14.03
CA GLY A 508 13.38 -8.33 -14.98
C GLY A 508 12.42 -7.15 -15.13
N TYR A 509 11.12 -7.29 -14.80
CA TYR A 509 10.13 -6.23 -15.00
C TYR A 509 10.53 -4.91 -14.33
N GLY A 510 10.34 -3.80 -15.05
CA GLY A 510 10.73 -2.45 -14.60
C GLY A 510 12.23 -2.24 -14.36
N ARG A 511 13.12 -3.13 -14.82
CA ARG A 511 14.56 -2.87 -14.77
C ARG A 511 14.93 -1.89 -15.89
N TYR A 512 15.19 -0.64 -15.52
CA TYR A 512 16.02 0.23 -16.32
C TYR A 512 17.50 -0.11 -16.06
N ALA A 513 18.29 -0.09 -17.13
CA ALA A 513 19.75 -0.15 -17.09
C ALA A 513 20.22 1.02 -17.94
N GLU A 514 21.07 1.87 -17.38
CA GLU A 514 21.64 3.01 -18.10
C GLU A 514 22.49 2.52 -19.26
N THR A 515 22.32 3.13 -20.43
CA THR A 515 23.15 2.87 -21.61
C THR A 515 24.56 3.37 -21.32
N GLN A 516 25.58 2.52 -21.46
CA GLN A 516 26.97 2.97 -21.32
C GLN A 516 27.27 4.00 -22.41
N PRO A 517 27.62 5.25 -22.06
CA PRO A 517 27.61 6.37 -23.00
C PRO A 517 28.64 6.17 -24.13
N CYS A 518 29.76 5.56 -23.80
CA CYS A 518 30.84 5.30 -24.74
C CYS A 518 30.47 4.26 -25.81
N ASP A 519 29.57 3.31 -25.51
CA ASP A 519 29.16 2.20 -26.38
C ASP A 519 27.88 2.48 -27.20
N ALA A 520 27.37 3.72 -27.16
CA ALA A 520 26.13 4.08 -27.83
C ALA A 520 26.18 3.87 -29.37
N PRO A 521 25.10 3.35 -29.98
CA PRO A 521 25.08 3.01 -31.40
C PRO A 521 25.20 4.24 -32.30
N ALA A 522 26.02 4.12 -33.35
CA ALA A 522 26.35 5.24 -34.24
C ALA A 522 25.22 5.65 -35.21
N ASP A 523 24.11 4.91 -35.30
CA ASP A 523 22.98 5.29 -36.17
C ASP A 523 21.61 4.81 -35.63
N PRO A 524 20.92 5.65 -34.82
CA PRO A 524 19.53 5.40 -34.43
C PRO A 524 18.49 6.01 -35.40
N TYR A 525 18.89 6.89 -36.34
CA TYR A 525 17.98 7.69 -37.19
C TYR A 525 18.16 7.39 -38.68
N PRO A 526 17.42 6.41 -39.22
CA PRO A 526 17.49 6.06 -40.64
C PRO A 526 16.86 7.15 -41.50
N GLY A 527 17.62 7.67 -42.48
CA GLY A 527 17.16 8.67 -43.44
C GLY A 527 18.30 9.53 -43.98
N ASP A 528 18.15 9.97 -45.23
CA ASP A 528 19.12 10.84 -45.93
C ASP A 528 18.69 12.32 -45.92
N ASP A 529 17.70 12.68 -45.11
CA ASP A 529 17.24 14.06 -44.97
C ASP A 529 18.06 14.88 -43.95
N PHE A 530 17.88 16.19 -44.00
CA PHE A 530 18.61 17.12 -43.13
C PHE A 530 18.24 16.95 -41.65
N ASP A 531 16.99 16.59 -41.35
CA ASP A 531 16.52 16.34 -39.99
C ASP A 531 17.22 15.12 -39.38
N ALA A 532 17.32 14.00 -40.10
CA ALA A 532 18.04 12.82 -39.64
C ALA A 532 19.55 13.10 -39.48
N LEU A 533 20.17 13.88 -40.38
CA LEU A 533 21.57 14.31 -40.23
C LEU A 533 21.78 15.12 -38.94
N VAL A 534 20.94 16.12 -38.68
CA VAL A 534 21.00 16.95 -37.46
C VAL A 534 20.80 16.08 -36.21
N GLN A 535 19.85 15.16 -36.23
CA GLN A 535 19.60 14.25 -35.10
C GLN A 535 20.77 13.28 -34.85
N ARG A 536 21.40 12.72 -35.90
CA ARG A 536 22.60 11.89 -35.77
C ARG A 536 23.77 12.68 -35.17
N ILE A 537 24.02 13.89 -35.63
CA ILE A 537 25.09 14.76 -35.11
C ILE A 537 24.84 15.12 -33.65
N ALA A 538 23.62 15.57 -33.31
CA ALA A 538 23.26 15.94 -31.93
C ALA A 538 23.34 14.74 -30.96
N TYR A 539 22.90 13.55 -31.39
CA TYR A 539 22.99 12.32 -30.61
C TYR A 539 24.46 11.90 -30.39
N SER A 540 25.27 11.81 -31.44
CA SER A 540 26.70 11.48 -31.31
C SER A 540 27.45 12.49 -30.43
N ALA A 541 27.11 13.78 -30.52
CA ALA A 541 27.68 14.82 -29.66
C ALA A 541 27.29 14.63 -28.17
N LEU A 542 26.01 14.44 -27.88
CA LEU A 542 25.52 14.22 -26.52
C LEU A 542 26.18 13.02 -25.85
N TYR A 543 26.27 11.88 -26.56
CA TYR A 543 26.93 10.68 -26.05
C TYR A 543 28.46 10.82 -25.95
N GLY A 544 29.07 11.70 -26.75
CA GLY A 544 30.49 12.07 -26.63
C GLY A 544 30.78 12.85 -25.35
N ALA A 545 30.00 13.90 -25.05
CA ALA A 545 30.08 14.62 -23.78
C ALA A 545 29.81 13.69 -22.59
N ALA A 546 28.75 12.88 -22.65
CA ALA A 546 28.39 11.94 -21.59
C ALA A 546 29.50 10.91 -21.28
N CYS A 547 30.21 10.45 -22.31
CA CYS A 547 31.36 9.53 -22.17
C CYS A 547 32.58 10.20 -21.49
N GLU A 548 32.92 11.45 -21.83
CA GLU A 548 34.00 12.21 -21.16
C GLU A 548 33.64 12.58 -19.70
N LEU A 549 32.35 12.74 -19.40
CA LEU A 549 31.81 13.08 -18.08
C LEU A 549 31.50 11.86 -17.19
N ASP A 550 31.80 10.63 -17.64
CA ASP A 550 31.52 9.35 -16.96
C ASP A 550 30.07 9.22 -16.44
N MET A 551 29.10 9.65 -17.26
CA MET A 551 27.67 9.59 -16.92
C MET A 551 26.80 9.23 -18.12
N SER A 552 25.59 8.73 -17.89
CA SER A 552 24.66 8.43 -19.00
C SER A 552 24.17 9.72 -19.68
N ALA A 553 23.85 9.64 -20.97
CA ALA A 553 23.34 10.78 -21.75
C ALA A 553 22.02 11.33 -21.17
N GLU A 554 21.16 10.45 -20.65
CA GLU A 554 19.93 10.79 -19.97
C GLU A 554 20.19 11.60 -18.69
N ARG A 555 21.20 11.20 -17.88
CA ARG A 555 21.60 11.94 -16.68
C ARG A 555 22.16 13.31 -17.03
N LEU A 556 22.98 13.40 -18.09
CA LEU A 556 23.52 14.66 -18.60
C LEU A 556 22.40 15.63 -19.01
N VAL A 557 21.41 15.17 -19.78
CA VAL A 557 20.25 15.99 -20.19
C VAL A 557 19.44 16.47 -18.98
N LEU A 558 19.18 15.61 -18.00
CA LEU A 558 18.40 15.97 -16.81
C LEU A 558 19.16 16.95 -15.89
N ALA A 559 20.49 16.82 -15.78
CA ALA A 559 21.33 17.76 -15.05
C ALA A 559 21.39 19.14 -15.75
N LEU A 560 21.54 19.18 -17.07
CA LEU A 560 21.50 20.42 -17.87
C LEU A 560 20.14 21.13 -17.80
N ALA A 561 19.06 20.38 -17.59
CA ALA A 561 17.70 20.90 -17.44
C ALA A 561 17.32 21.25 -15.98
N ASP A 562 18.31 21.34 -15.07
CA ASP A 562 18.16 21.63 -13.63
C ASP A 562 17.03 20.84 -12.95
N GLN A 563 16.95 19.53 -13.25
CA GLN A 563 15.85 18.70 -12.79
C GLN A 563 16.02 18.25 -11.32
N PRO A 564 15.03 18.45 -10.43
CA PRO A 564 15.12 18.02 -9.05
C PRO A 564 15.46 16.53 -8.89
N GLY A 565 16.49 16.22 -8.10
CA GLY A 565 17.06 14.87 -7.93
C GLY A 565 18.35 14.66 -8.74
N PHE A 566 18.50 15.36 -9.87
CA PHE A 566 19.72 15.41 -10.64
C PHE A 566 20.48 16.67 -10.21
N ALA A 567 21.49 16.52 -9.37
CA ALA A 567 22.24 17.66 -8.86
C ALA A 567 22.81 18.49 -10.03
N PRO A 568 22.66 19.83 -10.03
CA PRO A 568 23.44 20.68 -10.93
C PRO A 568 24.90 20.42 -10.62
N VAL A 569 25.60 19.82 -11.58
CA VAL A 569 27.01 19.47 -11.41
C VAL A 569 27.80 20.73 -11.76
N ASP A 570 28.36 21.38 -10.74
CA ASP A 570 29.32 22.48 -10.92
C ASP A 570 30.60 21.94 -11.59
N TRP A 571 30.56 21.84 -12.92
CA TRP A 571 31.74 21.57 -13.75
C TRP A 571 32.58 22.84 -13.82
N ASP A 572 33.90 22.70 -13.67
CA ASP A 572 34.82 23.79 -14.00
C ASP A 572 34.88 24.01 -15.52
N ASP A 573 35.25 25.23 -15.94
CA ASP A 573 35.35 25.60 -17.36
C ASP A 573 36.21 24.60 -18.16
N ALA A 574 37.24 24.03 -17.53
CA ALA A 574 38.13 23.04 -18.12
C ALA A 574 37.45 21.68 -18.37
N THR A 575 36.51 21.25 -17.51
CA THR A 575 35.72 20.04 -17.70
C THR A 575 34.63 20.24 -18.74
N VAL A 576 33.98 21.42 -18.75
CA VAL A 576 33.04 21.80 -19.82
C VAL A 576 33.77 21.83 -21.18
N GLU A 577 34.94 22.48 -21.26
CA GLU A 577 35.75 22.51 -22.48
C GLU A 577 36.13 21.11 -22.98
N ARG A 578 36.56 20.19 -22.09
CA ARG A 578 36.86 18.80 -22.46
C ARG A 578 35.62 18.07 -22.98
N ALA A 579 34.48 18.18 -22.28
CA ALA A 579 33.25 17.51 -22.67
C ALA A 579 32.72 17.99 -24.03
N VAL A 580 32.76 19.31 -24.29
CA VAL A 580 32.35 19.88 -25.59
C VAL A 580 33.33 19.49 -26.70
N ARG A 581 34.64 19.42 -26.44
CA ARG A 581 35.62 18.91 -27.42
C ARG A 581 35.36 17.43 -27.75
N ALA A 582 35.13 16.59 -26.74
CA ALA A 582 34.81 15.17 -26.92
C ALA A 582 33.49 14.95 -27.67
N ALA A 583 32.48 15.79 -27.42
CA ALA A 583 31.21 15.80 -28.15
C ALA A 583 31.44 16.06 -29.65
N ILE A 584 32.15 17.14 -30.00
CA ILE A 584 32.39 17.50 -31.40
C ILE A 584 33.25 16.43 -32.10
N ASP A 585 34.32 15.94 -31.45
CA ASP A 585 35.22 14.93 -32.05
C ASP A 585 34.48 13.61 -32.32
N ARG A 586 33.65 13.12 -31.37
CA ARG A 586 32.81 11.92 -31.58
C ARG A 586 31.79 12.12 -32.70
N ALA A 587 31.14 13.29 -32.77
CA ALA A 587 30.18 13.59 -33.82
C ALA A 587 30.82 13.64 -35.22
N LEU A 588 32.05 14.17 -35.33
CA LEU A 588 32.83 14.16 -36.57
C LEU A 588 33.27 12.75 -36.96
N ASP A 589 33.76 11.95 -36.01
CA ASP A 589 34.17 10.55 -36.24
C ASP A 589 33.00 9.67 -36.65
N ASP A 590 31.82 9.85 -36.07
CA ASP A 590 30.61 9.14 -36.46
C ASP A 590 30.11 9.58 -37.85
N ALA A 591 30.18 10.86 -38.19
CA ALA A 591 29.82 11.37 -39.52
C ALA A 591 30.80 10.89 -40.62
N ASP A 592 32.10 10.83 -40.33
CA ASP A 592 33.16 10.28 -41.19
C ASP A 592 32.91 8.79 -41.47
N ARG A 593 32.60 8.02 -40.41
CA ARG A 593 32.26 6.58 -40.52
C ARG A 593 31.00 6.30 -41.35
N ARG A 594 29.99 7.18 -41.32
CA ARG A 594 28.77 7.05 -42.12
C ARG A 594 28.89 7.62 -43.53
N GLY A 595 29.89 8.48 -43.79
CA GLY A 595 30.01 9.21 -45.05
C GLY A 595 29.00 10.37 -45.18
N ASP A 596 28.44 10.86 -44.08
CA ASP A 596 27.46 11.96 -44.03
C ASP A 596 28.03 13.27 -44.60
N LEU A 597 29.35 13.46 -44.51
CA LEU A 597 30.04 14.72 -44.82
C LEU A 597 31.25 14.50 -45.75
N PRO A 598 31.54 15.44 -46.67
CA PRO A 598 32.75 15.36 -47.48
C PRO A 598 34.04 15.38 -46.64
N SER A 599 35.02 14.54 -46.98
CA SER A 599 36.28 14.42 -46.22
C SER A 599 37.03 15.75 -45.99
N TRP A 600 36.88 16.72 -46.90
CA TRP A 600 37.48 18.06 -46.75
C TRP A 600 36.79 18.91 -45.68
N THR A 601 35.47 18.78 -45.45
CA THR A 601 34.77 19.50 -44.37
C THR A 601 35.18 18.93 -43.02
N LEU A 602 35.26 17.60 -42.90
CA LEU A 602 35.73 16.89 -41.71
C LEU A 602 37.19 17.27 -41.36
N MET A 603 38.06 17.38 -42.36
CA MET A 603 39.45 17.81 -42.15
C MET A 603 39.53 19.26 -41.64
N LEU A 604 38.77 20.18 -42.24
CA LEU A 604 38.70 21.57 -41.77
C LEU A 604 38.09 21.69 -40.36
N ALA A 605 37.03 20.93 -40.05
CA ALA A 605 36.39 20.92 -38.74
C ALA A 605 37.33 20.40 -37.65
N ARG A 606 37.99 19.25 -37.87
CA ARG A 606 39.03 18.72 -36.95
C ARG A 606 40.19 19.69 -36.78
N GLN A 607 40.60 20.40 -37.82
CA GLN A 607 41.69 21.38 -37.76
C GLN A 607 41.28 22.66 -37.03
N ALA A 608 40.05 23.15 -37.22
CA ALA A 608 39.47 24.25 -36.45
C ALA A 608 39.38 23.91 -34.96
N LEU A 609 38.85 22.72 -34.62
CA LEU A 609 38.72 22.25 -33.24
C LEU A 609 40.09 22.21 -32.51
N ARG A 610 41.16 21.81 -33.20
CA ARG A 610 42.52 21.74 -32.61
C ARG A 610 43.21 23.09 -32.45
N LEU A 611 42.86 24.11 -33.24
CA LEU A 611 43.61 25.36 -33.34
C LEU A 611 42.91 26.58 -32.75
N MET A 612 41.58 26.54 -32.60
CA MET A 612 40.82 27.64 -32.01
C MET A 612 40.43 27.34 -30.55
N PRO A 613 40.45 28.37 -29.67
CA PRO A 613 39.80 28.28 -28.37
C PRO A 613 38.27 28.23 -28.56
N LEU A 614 37.58 27.62 -27.61
CA LEU A 614 36.21 27.14 -27.80
C LEU A 614 35.18 28.29 -27.84
N ASP A 615 35.44 29.37 -27.10
CA ASP A 615 34.74 30.66 -27.19
C ASP A 615 34.56 31.12 -28.65
N ARG A 616 35.64 31.14 -29.42
CA ARG A 616 35.62 31.56 -30.82
C ARG A 616 34.92 30.58 -31.75
N ILE A 617 34.87 29.30 -31.41
CA ILE A 617 34.14 28.29 -32.18
C ILE A 617 32.63 28.48 -31.98
N VAL A 618 32.20 28.74 -30.74
CA VAL A 618 30.79 29.04 -30.38
C VAL A 618 30.33 30.34 -31.06
N ASP A 619 31.14 31.40 -31.00
CA ASP A 619 30.89 32.67 -31.71
C ASP A 619 30.76 32.46 -33.24
N LEU A 620 31.65 31.67 -33.85
CA LEU A 620 31.64 31.38 -35.29
C LEU A 620 30.41 30.58 -35.74
N LEU A 621 29.86 29.74 -34.85
CA LEU A 621 28.66 28.96 -35.10
C LEU A 621 27.37 29.73 -34.79
N GLY A 622 27.47 30.95 -34.22
CA GLY A 622 26.31 31.75 -33.84
C GLY A 622 25.48 31.15 -32.71
N LEU A 623 26.10 30.30 -31.87
CA LEU A 623 25.43 29.59 -30.76
C LEU A 623 25.32 30.44 -29.48
N THR A 624 25.50 31.76 -29.59
CA THR A 624 25.38 32.72 -28.49
C THR A 624 23.93 33.19 -28.34
N GLY A 625 23.11 32.36 -27.71
CA GLY A 625 21.75 32.68 -27.24
C GLY A 625 21.39 31.78 -26.06
N ASP A 626 20.68 32.34 -25.07
CA ASP A 626 20.43 31.78 -23.72
C ASP A 626 20.01 30.29 -23.66
#